data_AF-A0A3M0XXA1-F1
#
_entry.id   AF-A0A3M0XXA1-F1
#
_cell.length_a   1.000
_cell.length_b   1.000
_cell.length_c   1.000
_cell.angle_alpha   90.00
_cell.angle_beta   90.00
_cell.angle_gamma   90.00
#
_symmetry.space_group_name_H-M   'P 1'
#
loop_
_entity.id
_entity.type
_entity.pdbx_description
1 polymer ?
#
loop_
_entity_poly.entity_id
_entity_poly.type
_entity_poly.pdbx_seq_one_letter_code
_entity_poly.pdbx_strand_id
1 'polypeptide(L)' 'MTIYFSWRPISPDPGDDHVIDCAMNAGALIISANVRDFMRAQEMLGLTVVRPEEFLARLREK' A
#
# COMPACT_ATOMS: atom_id res chain seq x y z
N MET A 1 29.10 -14.20 -0.26
CA MET A 1 27.64 -14.10 -0.46
C MET A 1 27.18 -12.89 0.33
N THR A 2 26.83 -11.79 -0.34
CA THR A 2 26.42 -10.55 0.35
C THR A 2 24.90 -10.49 0.36
N ILE A 3 24.30 -10.52 1.55
CA ILE A 3 22.85 -10.45 1.74
C ILE A 3 22.51 -8.99 2.01
N TYR A 4 21.69 -8.38 1.17
CA TYR A 4 21.21 -7.01 1.36
C TYR A 4 19.78 -7.06 1.92
N PHE A 5 19.57 -6.44 3.08
CA PHE A 5 18.24 -6.25 3.65
C PHE A 5 17.91 -4.76 3.63
N SER A 6 16.99 -4.32 2.76
CA SER A 6 16.33 -3.01 2.93
C SER A 6 14.94 -3.26 3.51
N TRP A 7 14.82 -3.24 4.83
CA TRP A 7 13.52 -3.43 5.46
C TRP A 7 12.60 -2.22 5.25
N ARG A 8 13.16 -1.00 5.12
CA ARG A 8 12.46 0.30 5.00
C ARG A 8 13.35 1.40 4.37
N PRO A 9 12.78 2.52 3.84
CA PRO A 9 11.35 2.72 3.63
C PRO A 9 10.83 1.91 2.43
N ILE A 10 9.56 1.49 2.51
CA ILE A 10 8.91 0.72 1.44
C ILE A 10 8.29 1.69 0.43
N SER A 11 7.70 2.77 0.91
CA SER A 11 7.31 3.89 0.06
C SER A 11 8.51 4.77 -0.30
N PRO A 12 8.54 5.39 -1.50
CA PRO A 12 9.46 6.48 -1.82
C PRO A 12 9.36 7.65 -0.84
N ASP A 13 8.17 7.90 -0.28
CA ASP A 13 7.94 8.85 0.80
C ASP A 13 7.97 8.11 2.16
N PRO A 14 8.99 8.34 3.02
CA PRO A 14 9.07 7.70 4.33
C PRO A 14 7.86 7.98 5.23
N GLY A 15 7.11 9.05 4.99
CA GLY A 15 5.89 9.37 5.73
C GLY A 15 4.78 8.34 5.53
N ASP A 16 4.72 7.67 4.38
CA ASP A 16 3.65 6.73 4.03
C ASP A 16 3.81 5.35 4.67
N ASP A 17 5.01 5.01 5.16
CA ASP A 17 5.31 3.69 5.72
C ASP A 17 4.40 3.33 6.89
N HIS A 18 3.98 4.33 7.69
CA HIS A 18 3.05 4.10 8.79
C HIS A 18 1.64 3.65 8.32
N VAL A 19 1.23 4.06 7.11
CA VAL A 19 -0.05 3.66 6.50
C VAL A 19 0.05 2.22 6.02
N ILE A 20 1.19 1.86 5.41
CA ILE A 20 1.49 0.49 4.98
C ILE A 20 1.44 -0.45 6.18
N ASP A 21 2.09 -0.09 7.29
CA ASP A 21 2.07 -0.90 8.51
C ASP A 21 0.67 -1.05 9.09
N CYS A 22 -0.10 0.03 9.15
CA CYS A 22 -1.46 0.00 9.65
C CYS A 22 -2.32 -0.95 8.82
N ALA A 23 -2.24 -0.85 7.48
CA ALA A 23 -3.01 -1.67 6.57
C ALA A 23 -2.64 -3.16 6.67
N MET A 24 -1.33 -3.48 6.77
CA MET A 24 -0.86 -4.85 6.97
C MET A 24 -1.36 -5.44 8.29
N ASN A 25 -1.23 -4.70 9.39
CA ASN A 25 -1.67 -5.17 10.70
C ASN A 25 -3.20 -5.33 10.80
N ALA A 26 -3.95 -4.47 10.11
CA ALA A 26 -5.41 -4.53 10.07
C ALA A 26 -5.95 -5.55 9.04
N GLY A 27 -5.12 -6.09 8.15
CA GLY A 27 -5.58 -6.85 6.99
C GLY A 27 -6.49 -6.03 6.07
N ALA A 28 -6.24 -4.72 5.99
CA ALA A 28 -7.08 -3.76 5.28
C ALA A 28 -6.49 -3.36 3.93
N LEU A 29 -7.35 -2.89 3.03
CA LEU A 29 -6.94 -2.24 1.79
C LEU A 29 -6.66 -0.75 2.02
N ILE A 30 -5.73 -0.18 1.27
CA ILE A 30 -5.47 1.27 1.25
C ILE A 30 -6.29 1.90 0.14
N ILE A 31 -6.96 3.02 0.44
CA ILE A 31 -7.59 3.88 -0.56
C ILE A 31 -6.75 5.15 -0.67
N SER A 32 -6.12 5.39 -1.82
CA SER A 32 -5.27 6.56 -2.02
C SER A 32 -5.37 7.10 -3.45
N ALA A 33 -5.37 8.42 -3.60
CA ALA A 33 -5.24 9.07 -4.90
C ALA A 33 -3.81 8.93 -5.47
N ASN A 34 -2.82 8.71 -4.59
CA ASN A 34 -1.41 8.64 -4.94
C ASN A 34 -0.88 7.19 -4.90
N VAL A 35 -1.46 6.33 -5.73
CA VAL A 35 -1.18 4.88 -5.75
C VAL A 35 0.30 4.56 -6.02
N ARG A 36 0.99 5.45 -6.75
CA ARG A 36 2.41 5.30 -7.11
C ARG A 36 3.33 5.09 -5.90
N ASP A 37 3.02 5.70 -4.77
CA ASP A 37 3.88 5.65 -3.59
C ASP A 37 3.72 4.32 -2.83
N PHE A 38 2.63 3.59 -3.10
CA PHE A 38 2.36 2.28 -2.52
C PHE A 38 2.64 1.11 -3.46
N MET A 39 3.07 1.35 -4.71
CA MET A 39 3.31 0.27 -5.69
C MET A 39 4.27 -0.80 -5.16
N ARG A 40 5.35 -0.38 -4.50
CA ARG A 40 6.31 -1.30 -3.90
C ARG A 40 5.71 -2.13 -2.77
N ALA A 41 4.79 -1.55 -2.00
CA ALA A 41 4.04 -2.28 -0.97
C ALA A 41 3.06 -3.30 -1.59
N GLN A 42 2.43 -2.97 -2.72
CA GLN A 42 1.59 -3.93 -3.45
C GLN A 42 2.42 -5.13 -3.94
N GLU A 43 3.57 -4.87 -4.56
CA GLU A 43 4.44 -5.90 -5.13
C GLU A 43 5.11 -6.78 -4.07
N MET A 44 5.64 -6.18 -3.00
CA MET A 44 6.43 -6.90 -1.99
C MET A 44 5.59 -7.52 -0.87
N LEU A 45 4.48 -6.88 -0.50
CA LEU A 45 3.67 -7.27 0.66
C LEU A 45 2.29 -7.82 0.29
N GLY A 46 1.92 -7.78 -1.00
CA GLY A 46 0.58 -8.20 -1.44
C GLY A 46 -0.53 -7.24 -0.97
N LEU A 47 -0.17 -6.00 -0.62
CA LEU A 47 -1.14 -5.02 -0.15
C LEU A 47 -2.08 -4.62 -1.30
N THR A 48 -3.38 -4.54 -1.01
CA THR A 48 -4.35 -4.02 -1.99
C THR A 48 -4.46 -2.52 -1.83
N VAL A 49 -4.11 -1.78 -2.88
CA VAL A 49 -4.24 -0.31 -2.93
C VAL A 49 -5.16 0.03 -4.10
N VAL A 50 -6.19 0.82 -3.84
CA VAL A 50 -7.18 1.22 -4.84
C VAL A 50 -7.34 2.73 -4.87
N ARG A 51 -7.79 3.24 -6.02
CA ARG A 51 -8.17 4.65 -6.16
C ARG A 51 -9.53 4.90 -5.51
N PRO A 52 -9.79 6.12 -4.98
CA PRO A 52 -11.09 6.46 -4.41
C PRO A 52 -12.26 6.22 -5.38
N GLU A 53 -12.10 6.58 -6.66
CA GLU A 53 -13.10 6.37 -7.70
C GLU A 53 -13.44 4.89 -7.94
N GLU A 54 -12.43 4.01 -7.93
CA GLU A 54 -12.62 2.57 -8.07
C GLU A 54 -13.33 1.99 -6.84
N PHE A 55 -12.96 2.44 -5.65
CA PHE A 55 -13.61 2.02 -4.42
C PHE A 55 -15.09 2.42 -4.36
N LEU A 56 -15.41 3.65 -4.78
CA LEU A 56 -16.80 4.14 -4.85
C LEU A 56 -17.63 3.35 -5.86
N ALA A 57 -17.06 2.97 -7.01
CA ALA A 57 -17.74 2.11 -7.98
C ALA A 57 -18.11 0.76 -7.35
N ARG A 58 -17.14 0.09 -6.70
CA ARG A 58 -17.37 -1.19 -6.02
C ARG A 58 -18.41 -1.12 -4.91
N LEU A 59 -18.50 0.00 -4.20
CA LEU A 59 -19.48 0.19 -3.13
C LEU A 59 -20.91 0.35 -3.68
N ARG A 60 -21.08 0.95 -4.85
CA ARG A 60 -22.38 1.14 -5.50
C ARG A 60 -22.95 -0.14 -6.12
N GLU A 61 -22.08 -1.09 -6.46
CA GLU A 61 -22.46 -2.39 -7.03
C GLU A 61 -22.90 -3.41 -5.95
N LYS A 62 -22.78 -3.06 -4.67
CA LYS A 62 -23.28 -3.83 -3.52
C LYS A 62 -24.58 -3.23 -2.98
#